data_AF-A0AAN9V0Z3-F1
#
_entry.id   AF-A0AAN9V0Z3-F1
#
_cell.length_a   1.000
_cell.length_b   1.000
_cell.length_c   1.000
_cell.angle_alpha   90.00
_cell.angle_beta   90.00
_cell.angle_gamma   90.00
#
_symmetry.space_group_name_H-M   'P 1'
#
loop_
_entity.id
_entity.type
_entity.pdbx_description
1 polymer ?
#
loop_
_entity_poly.entity_id
_entity_poly.type
_entity_poly.pdbx_seq_one_letter_code
_entity_poly.pdbx_strand_id
1 'polypeptide(L)'
;MAPNNLEHRARPYLFSIGIGAASGAGKSTTSALIRQVLQNAIKRASVEVGQEILLDRSVTEVRIAVQDSHFIPPNDQKWPFIQLPDPASSGTQSSITVPDRECVEAINFANLHAEVLRTGTTGWDDTSSQINSMSPLTESLNLATSILQKALMCCYTHWRDAGSVDGPFFKIRPEDGLPTLSCSFTIVEGHLILAQPSEKLPDDAEYRVFVAKQRGEQDDLKRLIDVKLFLPVSKETSFQRRFQRPAYQDRSEANPEGRLPEHFWAYKPYFEHVFASYTDLHRHLLSSANPEKDHGVHVRPESIDSLGDTLVWCSHVIAQAIMIKEGTSDI
;
A
#
# COMPACT_ATOMS: atom_id res chain seq x y z
N MET A 1 -1.70 -43.19 17.65
CA MET A 1 -1.25 -42.15 16.71
C MET A 1 -2.47 -41.71 15.93
N ALA A 2 -3.03 -40.55 16.29
CA ALA A 2 -4.12 -39.96 15.51
C ALA A 2 -3.56 -39.50 14.15
N PRO A 3 -4.27 -39.70 13.04
CA PRO A 3 -3.81 -39.25 11.73
C PRO A 3 -3.77 -37.72 11.74
N ASN A 4 -2.62 -37.16 11.37
CA ASN A 4 -2.50 -35.74 11.03
C ASN A 4 -3.31 -35.48 9.75
N ASN A 5 -4.61 -35.27 9.90
CA ASN A 5 -5.43 -34.60 8.90
C ASN A 5 -5.05 -33.11 8.91
N LEU A 6 -3.87 -32.79 8.39
CA LEU A 6 -3.63 -31.49 7.79
C LEU A 6 -4.41 -31.49 6.48
N GLU A 7 -5.72 -31.31 6.58
CA GLU A 7 -6.54 -30.97 5.43
C GLU A 7 -5.88 -29.80 4.72
N HIS A 8 -5.67 -29.96 3.41
CA HIS A 8 -5.27 -28.88 2.52
C HIS A 8 -6.35 -27.80 2.58
N ARG A 9 -6.29 -26.91 3.58
CA ARG A 9 -7.08 -25.68 3.59
C ARG A 9 -6.72 -24.94 2.31
N ALA A 10 -7.68 -24.84 1.39
CA ALA A 10 -7.52 -24.10 0.16
C ALA A 10 -7.05 -22.68 0.53
N ARG A 11 -5.93 -22.24 -0.06
CA ARG A 11 -5.42 -20.89 0.21
C ARG A 11 -6.49 -19.88 -0.24
N PRO A 12 -6.79 -18.86 0.56
CA PRO A 12 -7.69 -17.80 0.14
C PRO A 12 -7.14 -17.14 -1.13
N TYR A 13 -8.04 -16.67 -2.00
CA TYR A 13 -7.67 -15.78 -3.09
C TYR A 13 -7.06 -14.51 -2.49
N LEU A 14 -5.98 -14.03 -3.07
CA LEU A 14 -5.32 -12.80 -2.65
C LEU A 14 -5.80 -11.64 -3.53
N PHE A 15 -6.45 -10.65 -2.94
CA PHE A 15 -6.80 -9.40 -3.60
C PHE A 15 -5.90 -8.27 -3.11
N SER A 16 -5.01 -7.76 -3.97
CA SER A 16 -3.97 -6.80 -3.58
C SER A 16 -4.24 -5.39 -4.11
N ILE A 17 -4.09 -4.40 -3.23
CA ILE A 17 -4.29 -2.97 -3.50
C ILE A 17 -2.96 -2.25 -3.29
N GLY A 18 -2.34 -1.77 -4.36
CA GLY A 18 -1.10 -1.00 -4.33
C GLY A 18 -1.36 0.49 -4.23
N ILE A 19 -0.70 1.20 -3.31
CA ILE A 19 -0.79 2.66 -3.16
C ILE A 19 0.59 3.30 -3.34
N GLY A 20 0.76 4.02 -4.45
CA GLY A 20 1.97 4.76 -4.79
C GLY A 20 1.81 6.28 -4.63
N ALA A 21 2.80 6.96 -4.04
CA ALA A 21 2.84 8.42 -3.92
C ALA A 21 4.15 8.93 -3.30
N ALA A 22 4.38 10.25 -3.36
CA ALA A 22 5.39 10.92 -2.53
C ALA A 22 5.02 10.92 -1.04
N SER A 23 5.99 11.27 -0.20
CA SER A 23 5.72 11.56 1.21
C SER A 23 4.85 12.79 1.38
N GLY A 24 4.12 12.87 2.49
CA GLY A 24 3.11 13.90 2.71
C GLY A 24 1.85 13.78 1.83
N ALA A 25 1.79 12.85 0.87
CA ALA A 25 0.60 12.62 0.04
C ALA A 25 -0.58 12.03 0.81
N GLY A 26 -0.33 11.44 1.99
CA GLY A 26 -1.36 10.82 2.83
C GLY A 26 -1.51 9.31 2.66
N LYS A 27 -0.59 8.63 1.93
CA LYS A 27 -0.62 7.18 1.66
C LYS A 27 -1.02 6.33 2.87
N SER A 28 -0.24 6.38 3.96
CA SER A 28 -0.46 5.51 5.13
C SER A 28 -1.78 5.78 5.83
N THR A 29 -2.21 7.05 5.84
CA THR A 29 -3.55 7.41 6.33
C THR A 29 -4.63 6.83 5.42
N THR A 30 -4.49 6.96 4.10
CA THR A 30 -5.42 6.37 3.13
C THR A 30 -5.45 4.84 3.22
N SER A 31 -4.31 4.16 3.34
CA SER A 31 -4.22 2.70 3.53
C SER A 31 -4.95 2.25 4.80
N ALA A 32 -4.73 2.95 5.92
CA ALA A 32 -5.41 2.66 7.18
C ALA A 32 -6.93 2.83 7.07
N LEU A 33 -7.39 3.89 6.39
CA LEU A 33 -8.81 4.13 6.15
C LEU A 33 -9.41 3.08 5.21
N ILE A 34 -8.72 2.71 4.12
CA ILE A 34 -9.18 1.63 3.22
C ILE A 34 -9.30 0.31 3.98
N ARG A 35 -8.33 -0.02 4.85
CA ARG A 35 -8.40 -1.20 5.72
C ARG A 35 -9.66 -1.16 6.59
N GLN A 36 -9.91 -0.04 7.26
CA GLN A 36 -11.11 0.13 8.10
C GLN A 36 -12.40 0.00 7.29
N VAL A 37 -12.46 0.63 6.11
CA VAL A 37 -13.62 0.57 5.21
C VAL A 37 -13.89 -0.87 4.75
N LEU A 38 -12.85 -1.62 4.34
CA LEU A 38 -12.96 -3.03 3.96
C LEU A 38 -13.48 -3.89 5.12
N GLN A 39 -12.89 -3.74 6.31
CA GLN A 39 -13.35 -4.46 7.51
C GLN A 39 -14.81 -4.17 7.85
N ASN A 40 -15.22 -2.91 7.76
CA ASN A 40 -16.60 -2.50 7.99
C ASN A 40 -17.55 -3.02 6.91
N ALA A 41 -17.13 -3.00 5.64
CA ALA A 41 -17.92 -3.48 4.52
C ALA A 41 -18.18 -5.00 4.63
N ILE A 42 -17.14 -5.77 4.96
CA ILE A 42 -17.24 -7.21 5.23
C ILE A 42 -18.20 -7.46 6.40
N LYS A 43 -18.03 -6.74 7.53
CA LYS A 43 -18.93 -6.85 8.69
C LYS A 43 -20.39 -6.57 8.31
N ARG A 44 -20.66 -5.51 7.55
CA ARG A 44 -22.03 -5.14 7.12
C ARG A 44 -22.62 -6.16 6.14
N ALA A 45 -21.85 -6.60 5.15
CA ALA A 45 -22.28 -7.64 4.21
C ALA A 45 -22.60 -8.96 4.93
N SER A 46 -21.83 -9.32 5.96
CA SER A 46 -22.08 -10.52 6.78
C SER A 46 -23.44 -10.47 7.46
N VAL A 47 -23.76 -9.31 8.07
CA VAL A 47 -25.06 -9.09 8.73
C VAL A 47 -26.21 -9.18 7.73
N GLU A 48 -26.02 -8.63 6.52
CA GLU A 48 -27.04 -8.62 5.47
C GLU A 48 -27.34 -10.02 4.90
N VAL A 49 -26.32 -10.87 4.76
CA VAL A 49 -26.48 -12.28 4.35
C VAL A 49 -27.08 -13.15 5.48
N GLY A 50 -27.24 -12.60 6.68
CA GLY A 50 -28.03 -13.20 7.74
C GLY A 50 -27.31 -14.24 8.60
N GLN A 51 -25.98 -14.37 8.53
CA GLN A 51 -25.22 -15.14 9.54
C GLN A 51 -23.77 -14.62 9.67
N GLU A 52 -23.03 -15.08 10.68
CA GLU A 52 -21.58 -14.88 10.82
C GLU A 52 -20.75 -15.55 9.67
N ILE A 53 -21.43 -16.00 8.60
CA ILE A 53 -20.95 -16.83 7.49
C ILE A 53 -19.70 -16.29 6.79
N LEU A 54 -19.70 -15.00 6.52
CA LEU A 54 -18.65 -14.37 5.73
C LEU A 54 -17.42 -14.04 6.59
N LEU A 55 -17.53 -14.13 7.92
CA LEU A 55 -16.46 -13.87 8.87
C LEU A 55 -15.80 -15.18 9.32
N ASP A 56 -15.44 -16.05 8.38
CA ASP A 56 -14.40 -17.03 8.71
C ASP A 56 -13.09 -16.24 8.92
N ARG A 57 -12.82 -15.88 10.17
CA ARG A 57 -11.66 -15.09 10.59
C ARG A 57 -10.33 -15.79 10.27
N SER A 58 -10.35 -17.07 9.92
CA SER A 58 -9.16 -17.79 9.46
C SER A 58 -8.86 -17.60 7.98
N VAL A 59 -9.83 -17.07 7.20
CA VAL A 59 -9.77 -16.93 5.73
C VAL A 59 -9.90 -15.47 5.30
N THR A 60 -10.73 -14.68 6.00
CA THR A 60 -10.97 -13.28 5.73
C THR A 60 -10.03 -12.40 6.54
N GLU A 61 -9.07 -11.80 5.85
CA GLU A 61 -8.05 -10.97 6.47
C GLU A 61 -7.80 -9.70 5.66
N VAL A 62 -7.60 -8.57 6.34
CA VAL A 62 -7.21 -7.31 5.71
C VAL A 62 -5.88 -6.86 6.30
N ARG A 63 -4.83 -6.90 5.48
CA ARG A 63 -3.46 -6.57 5.86
C ARG A 63 -2.95 -5.32 5.20
N ILE A 64 -1.96 -4.70 5.83
CA ILE A 64 -1.15 -3.66 5.21
C ILE A 64 0.28 -4.19 5.17
N ALA A 65 0.77 -4.48 3.95
CA ALA A 65 2.16 -4.72 3.67
C ALA A 65 2.80 -3.36 3.36
N VAL A 66 3.53 -2.83 4.32
CA VAL A 66 4.26 -1.58 4.15
C VAL A 66 5.65 -1.90 3.61
N GLN A 67 6.17 -1.08 2.70
CA GLN A 67 7.54 -1.13 2.15
C GLN A 67 8.66 -0.89 3.23
N ASP A 68 8.40 -1.23 4.49
CA ASP A 68 8.93 -0.53 5.67
C ASP A 68 9.50 -1.45 6.76
N SER A 69 9.74 -2.73 6.47
CA SER A 69 10.54 -3.54 7.39
C SER A 69 12.03 -3.24 7.16
N HIS A 70 12.70 -2.81 8.23
CA HIS A 70 14.10 -2.37 8.28
C HIS A 70 15.05 -3.21 7.39
N PHE A 71 15.82 -2.55 6.53
CA PHE A 71 17.09 -3.08 6.04
C PHE A 71 18.23 -2.26 6.62
N ILE A 72 18.73 -2.70 7.77
CA ILE A 72 20.18 -2.81 7.93
C ILE A 72 20.51 -4.10 7.16
N PRO A 73 21.34 -4.10 6.10
CA PRO A 73 21.79 -5.35 5.51
C PRO A 73 22.37 -6.24 6.63
N PRO A 74 22.19 -7.57 6.61
CA PRO A 74 23.03 -8.43 7.45
C PRO A 74 24.49 -7.99 7.23
N ASN A 75 25.24 -7.86 8.33
CA ASN A 75 26.52 -7.13 8.49
C ASN A 75 27.62 -7.31 7.41
N ASP A 76 27.40 -8.14 6.40
CA ASP A 76 28.36 -8.53 5.37
C ASP A 76 28.10 -7.92 3.98
N GLN A 77 27.01 -7.17 3.76
CA GLN A 77 26.73 -6.50 2.47
C GLN A 77 26.98 -4.99 2.54
N LYS A 78 28.16 -4.56 2.10
CA LYS A 78 28.45 -3.15 1.80
C LYS A 78 27.65 -2.74 0.57
N TRP A 79 26.67 -1.87 0.76
CA TRP A 79 26.12 -1.10 -0.35
C TRP A 79 27.14 -0.08 -0.83
N PRO A 80 27.13 0.32 -2.10
CA PRO A 80 27.77 1.55 -2.51
C PRO A 80 26.95 2.69 -1.89
N PHE A 81 27.27 3.05 -0.65
CA PHE A 81 26.76 4.28 -0.07
C PHE A 81 27.15 5.39 -1.03
N ILE A 82 26.17 6.09 -1.60
CA ILE A 82 26.44 7.38 -2.20
C ILE A 82 27.00 8.23 -1.06
N GLN A 83 28.30 8.52 -1.15
CA GLN A 83 28.93 9.57 -0.36
C GLN A 83 28.23 10.86 -0.76
N LEU A 84 27.22 11.27 0.01
CA LEU A 84 26.83 12.67 0.00
C LEU A 84 28.07 13.44 0.48
N PRO A 85 28.56 14.44 -0.27
CA PRO A 85 29.72 15.21 0.13
C PRO A 85 29.38 15.91 1.45
N ASP A 86 29.93 15.39 2.54
CA ASP A 86 29.98 16.08 3.81
C ASP A 86 31.05 17.18 3.68
N PRO A 87 30.69 18.48 3.76
CA PRO A 87 31.68 19.54 3.69
C PRO A 87 32.58 19.61 4.93
N ALA A 88 32.32 18.83 5.99
CA ALA A 88 32.88 19.11 7.31
C ALA A 88 33.46 17.93 8.11
N SER A 89 33.39 16.66 7.69
CA SER A 89 33.94 15.59 8.55
C SER A 89 34.76 14.51 7.86
N SER A 90 35.97 14.35 8.38
CA SER A 90 36.89 13.26 8.13
C SER A 90 36.44 12.00 8.89
N GLY A 91 35.97 10.98 8.17
CA GLY A 91 36.27 9.59 8.52
C GLY A 91 35.35 8.83 9.47
N THR A 92 34.07 9.17 9.61
CA THR A 92 33.12 8.35 10.39
C THR A 92 32.03 7.74 9.52
N GLN A 93 31.96 6.41 9.46
CA GLN A 93 30.83 5.67 8.88
C GLN A 93 29.66 5.72 9.87
N SER A 94 28.72 6.64 9.65
CA SER A 94 27.48 6.71 10.40
C SER A 94 26.42 5.80 9.76
N SER A 95 25.87 4.88 10.55
CA SER A 95 24.70 4.09 10.19
C SER A 95 23.44 4.95 10.35
N ILE A 96 22.74 5.19 9.25
CA ILE A 96 21.58 6.09 9.23
C ILE A 96 20.32 5.27 9.58
N THR A 97 19.67 5.61 10.69
CA THR A 97 18.31 5.14 11.03
C THR A 97 17.31 6.29 10.84
N VAL A 98 16.40 6.16 9.87
CA VAL A 98 15.51 7.23 9.40
C VAL A 98 14.04 7.00 9.83
N PRO A 99 13.28 8.03 10.26
CA PRO A 99 11.84 7.96 10.55
C PRO A 99 10.86 8.11 9.36
N ASP A 100 11.29 8.55 8.17
CA ASP A 100 10.51 8.40 6.90
C ASP A 100 11.42 7.92 5.76
N ARG A 101 11.07 6.75 5.25
CA ARG A 101 11.89 5.82 4.48
C ARG A 101 11.76 6.07 2.97
N GLU A 102 12.17 7.26 2.54
CA GLU A 102 12.08 7.71 1.14
C GLU A 102 13.38 7.53 0.34
N CYS A 103 14.24 6.59 0.75
CA CYS A 103 15.47 6.30 0.03
C CYS A 103 15.14 5.55 -1.27
N VAL A 104 15.60 6.09 -2.40
CA VAL A 104 15.49 5.49 -3.74
C VAL A 104 16.18 4.10 -3.82
N GLU A 105 17.04 3.79 -2.84
CA GLU A 105 18.08 2.75 -2.97
C GLU A 105 17.96 1.60 -1.97
N ALA A 106 17.04 1.66 -0.99
CA ALA A 106 16.95 0.65 0.08
C ALA A 106 15.64 -0.15 0.02
N ILE A 107 15.27 -0.64 -1.17
CA ILE A 107 14.06 -1.43 -1.34
C ILE A 107 14.42 -2.90 -1.45
N ASN A 108 13.73 -3.72 -0.67
CA ASN A 108 13.72 -5.16 -0.87
C ASN A 108 12.35 -5.57 -1.39
N PHE A 109 12.16 -5.43 -2.71
CA PHE A 109 10.92 -5.83 -3.36
C PHE A 109 10.67 -7.33 -3.20
N ALA A 110 11.71 -8.16 -3.12
CA ALA A 110 11.57 -9.58 -2.78
C ALA A 110 10.92 -9.82 -1.40
N ASN A 111 11.29 -9.05 -0.37
CA ASN A 111 10.67 -9.16 0.96
C ASN A 111 9.24 -8.63 0.95
N LEU A 112 8.98 -7.53 0.25
CA LEU A 112 7.62 -7.01 0.11
C LEU A 112 6.73 -7.99 -0.66
N HIS A 113 7.25 -8.59 -1.72
CA HIS A 113 6.60 -9.66 -2.48
C HIS A 113 6.34 -10.89 -1.61
N ALA A 114 7.32 -11.32 -0.80
CA ALA A 114 7.16 -12.40 0.16
C ALA A 114 6.10 -12.08 1.23
N GLU A 115 6.05 -10.83 1.70
CA GLU A 115 5.05 -10.36 2.66
C GLU A 115 3.63 -10.36 2.07
N VAL A 116 3.50 -9.93 0.82
CA VAL A 116 2.23 -9.96 0.07
C VAL A 116 1.75 -11.40 -0.15
N LEU A 117 2.66 -12.31 -0.46
CA LEU A 117 2.34 -13.73 -0.64
C LEU A 117 2.18 -14.51 0.67
N ARG A 118 2.59 -13.94 1.81
CA ARG A 118 2.49 -14.59 3.12
C ARG A 118 1.05 -14.59 3.60
N THR A 119 0.29 -15.61 3.22
CA THR A 119 -1.02 -15.91 3.82
C THR A 119 -0.83 -16.56 5.20
N GLY A 120 -1.31 -15.96 6.30
CA GLY A 120 -1.28 -16.60 7.62
C GLY A 120 -1.61 -15.71 8.82
N THR A 121 -2.82 -15.83 9.37
CA THR A 121 -3.28 -15.37 10.70
C THR A 121 -2.56 -14.15 11.31
N THR A 122 -2.71 -12.95 10.76
CA THR A 122 -2.63 -11.74 11.60
C THR A 122 -4.04 -11.42 12.07
N GLY A 123 -4.19 -11.33 13.38
CA GLY A 123 -5.50 -11.26 14.03
C GLY A 123 -6.35 -10.12 13.49
N TRP A 124 -7.66 -10.34 13.48
CA TRP A 124 -8.63 -9.27 13.34
C TRP A 124 -8.38 -8.23 14.43
N ASP A 125 -7.74 -7.12 14.06
CA ASP A 125 -7.41 -6.08 15.01
C ASP A 125 -8.65 -5.18 15.21
N ASP A 126 -9.35 -5.35 16.33
CA ASP A 126 -10.52 -4.55 16.70
C ASP A 126 -10.16 -3.10 17.10
N THR A 127 -8.91 -2.67 16.91
CA THR A 127 -8.44 -1.26 17.02
C THR A 127 -9.17 -0.26 16.13
N SER A 128 -10.17 -0.69 15.36
CA SER A 128 -11.27 0.11 14.79
C SER A 128 -11.88 1.18 15.73
N SER A 129 -11.59 1.12 17.03
CA SER A 129 -11.96 2.13 18.03
C SER A 129 -11.14 3.44 17.98
N GLN A 130 -9.96 3.51 17.35
CA GLN A 130 -9.11 4.72 17.43
C GLN A 130 -9.40 5.81 16.38
N ILE A 131 -10.01 5.48 15.23
CA ILE A 131 -10.30 6.49 14.17
C ILE A 131 -11.70 7.13 14.35
N ASN A 132 -12.55 6.56 15.21
CA ASN A 132 -13.91 7.06 15.49
C ASN A 132 -13.96 8.44 16.18
N SER A 133 -12.81 9.04 16.51
CA SER A 133 -12.73 10.40 17.07
C SER A 133 -12.63 11.51 16.01
N MET A 134 -12.52 11.19 14.72
CA MET A 134 -12.47 12.18 13.63
C MET A 134 -13.86 12.49 13.06
N SER A 135 -14.63 13.33 13.77
CA SER A 135 -15.96 13.81 13.40
C SER A 135 -16.18 14.16 11.90
N PRO A 136 -15.27 14.85 11.17
CA PRO A 136 -15.55 15.26 9.79
C PRO A 136 -15.45 14.13 8.75
N LEU A 137 -14.91 12.96 9.09
CA LEU A 137 -14.74 11.85 8.13
C LEU A 137 -15.86 10.81 8.18
N THR A 138 -16.78 10.93 9.15
CA THR A 138 -17.79 9.90 9.43
C THR A 138 -18.70 9.63 8.22
N GLU A 139 -19.12 10.67 7.51
CA GLU A 139 -19.98 10.55 6.33
C GLU A 139 -19.24 9.87 5.18
N SER A 140 -18.02 10.31 4.85
CA SER A 140 -17.19 9.71 3.80
C SER A 140 -16.82 8.26 4.13
N LEU A 141 -16.51 7.94 5.39
CA LEU A 141 -16.25 6.58 5.87
C LEU A 141 -17.48 5.69 5.67
N ASN A 142 -18.67 6.18 6.03
CA ASN A 142 -19.92 5.44 5.85
C ASN A 142 -20.27 5.23 4.38
N LEU A 143 -20.07 6.25 3.54
CA LEU A 143 -20.29 6.17 2.10
C LEU A 143 -19.32 5.18 1.44
N ALA A 144 -18.02 5.32 1.70
CA ALA A 144 -16.98 4.40 1.27
C ALA A 144 -17.28 2.95 1.68
N THR A 145 -17.72 2.75 2.93
CA THR A 145 -18.13 1.44 3.45
C THR A 145 -19.33 0.89 2.68
N SER A 146 -20.34 1.73 2.40
CA SER A 146 -21.52 1.31 1.64
C SER A 146 -21.16 0.92 0.20
N ILE A 147 -20.24 1.63 -0.44
CA ILE A 147 -19.75 1.32 -1.80
C ILE A 147 -19.13 -0.10 -1.83
N LEU A 148 -18.18 -0.38 -0.93
CA LEU A 148 -17.54 -1.70 -0.90
C LEU A 148 -18.50 -2.80 -0.44
N GLN A 149 -19.40 -2.52 0.51
CA GLN A 149 -20.45 -3.46 0.92
C GLN A 149 -21.31 -3.87 -0.28
N LYS A 150 -21.79 -2.90 -1.05
CA LYS A 150 -22.61 -3.17 -2.25
C LYS A 150 -21.88 -4.05 -3.26
N ALA A 151 -20.60 -3.78 -3.51
CA ALA A 151 -19.79 -4.60 -4.41
C ALA A 151 -19.68 -6.06 -3.92
N LEU A 152 -19.41 -6.26 -2.62
CA LEU A 152 -19.38 -7.60 -2.02
C LEU A 152 -20.73 -8.31 -2.10
N MET A 153 -21.83 -7.59 -1.88
CA MET A 153 -23.19 -8.15 -1.98
C MET A 153 -23.58 -8.49 -3.43
N CYS A 154 -23.12 -7.71 -4.41
CA CYS A 154 -23.30 -8.04 -5.82
C CYS A 154 -22.54 -9.30 -6.19
N CYS A 155 -21.30 -9.44 -5.73
CA CYS A 155 -20.49 -10.64 -5.93
C CYS A 155 -21.11 -11.87 -5.26
N TYR A 156 -21.60 -11.74 -4.02
CA TYR A 156 -22.32 -12.82 -3.33
C TYR A 156 -23.57 -13.25 -4.09
N THR A 157 -24.37 -12.27 -4.55
CA THR A 157 -25.59 -12.53 -5.32
C THR A 157 -25.26 -13.27 -6.62
N HIS A 158 -24.25 -12.79 -7.36
CA HIS A 158 -23.79 -13.42 -8.59
C HIS A 158 -23.32 -14.86 -8.35
N TRP A 159 -22.47 -15.08 -7.35
CA TRP A 159 -22.00 -16.39 -6.95
C TRP A 159 -23.15 -17.36 -6.62
N ARG A 160 -24.12 -16.89 -5.84
CA ARG A 160 -25.30 -17.67 -5.46
C ARG A 160 -26.14 -18.03 -6.70
N ASP A 161 -26.37 -17.06 -7.58
CA ASP A 161 -27.20 -17.24 -8.78
C ASP A 161 -26.50 -18.11 -9.84
N ALA A 162 -25.16 -18.16 -9.83
CA ALA A 162 -24.34 -19.08 -10.63
C ALA A 162 -24.31 -20.53 -10.09
N GLY A 163 -25.11 -20.85 -9.06
CA GLY A 163 -25.21 -22.18 -8.47
C GLY A 163 -24.16 -22.47 -7.40
N SER A 164 -23.58 -21.43 -6.80
CA SER A 164 -22.63 -21.54 -5.68
C SER A 164 -21.35 -22.32 -6.01
N VAL A 165 -20.92 -22.26 -7.27
CA VAL A 165 -19.60 -22.78 -7.69
C VAL A 165 -18.52 -21.89 -7.10
N ASP A 166 -17.44 -22.48 -6.58
CA ASP A 166 -16.34 -21.74 -5.97
C ASP A 166 -15.82 -20.61 -6.88
N GLY A 167 -15.93 -19.38 -6.39
CA GLY A 167 -15.45 -18.16 -7.02
C GLY A 167 -14.20 -17.59 -6.34
N PRO A 168 -13.67 -16.48 -6.87
CA PRO A 168 -12.53 -15.79 -6.27
C PRO A 168 -12.87 -15.19 -4.91
N PHE A 169 -14.08 -14.62 -4.74
CA PHE A 169 -14.47 -14.04 -3.46
C PHE A 169 -15.28 -14.99 -2.59
N PHE A 170 -16.17 -15.81 -3.15
CA PHE A 170 -17.07 -16.67 -2.36
C PHE A 170 -16.89 -18.15 -2.66
N LYS A 171 -16.94 -18.98 -1.63
CA LYS A 171 -16.86 -20.45 -1.72
C LYS A 171 -17.80 -21.11 -0.71
N ILE A 172 -18.03 -22.40 -0.87
CA ILE A 172 -18.73 -23.19 0.14
C ILE A 172 -17.71 -23.75 1.14
N ARG A 173 -17.92 -23.55 2.44
CA ARG A 173 -17.10 -24.17 3.48
C ARG A 173 -17.33 -25.67 3.50
N PRO A 174 -16.26 -26.49 3.46
CA PRO A 174 -16.39 -27.95 3.52
C PRO A 174 -17.06 -28.46 4.80
N GLU A 175 -16.88 -27.73 5.91
CA GLU A 175 -17.25 -28.15 7.27
C GLU A 175 -18.76 -28.16 7.50
N ASP A 176 -19.46 -27.12 7.01
CA ASP A 176 -20.88 -26.87 7.29
C ASP A 176 -21.71 -26.54 6.05
N GLY A 177 -21.11 -26.51 4.85
CA GLY A 177 -21.81 -26.20 3.61
C GLY A 177 -22.28 -24.75 3.50
N LEU A 178 -21.86 -23.87 4.41
CA LEU A 178 -22.23 -22.46 4.38
C LEU A 178 -21.33 -21.69 3.40
N PRO A 179 -21.80 -20.58 2.82
CA PRO A 179 -20.94 -19.67 2.08
C PRO A 179 -19.72 -19.25 2.91
N THR A 180 -18.70 -18.67 2.31
CA THR A 180 -17.68 -17.92 3.04
C THR A 180 -16.97 -16.99 2.09
N LEU A 181 -16.50 -15.86 2.62
CA LEU A 181 -15.60 -14.98 1.89
C LEU A 181 -14.21 -15.65 1.87
N SER A 182 -13.83 -16.21 0.73
CA SER A 182 -12.56 -16.90 0.49
C SER A 182 -11.46 -15.97 -0.03
N CYS A 183 -11.49 -14.71 0.39
CA CYS A 183 -10.57 -13.67 -0.07
C CYS A 183 -9.81 -13.02 1.09
N SER A 184 -8.50 -12.85 0.91
CA SER A 184 -7.63 -12.03 1.75
C SER A 184 -7.28 -10.75 1.02
N PHE A 185 -7.52 -9.61 1.66
CA PHE A 185 -7.16 -8.29 1.13
C PHE A 185 -5.77 -7.88 1.64
N THR A 186 -4.89 -7.48 0.73
CA THR A 186 -3.56 -6.95 1.09
C THR A 186 -3.36 -5.57 0.50
N ILE A 187 -3.14 -4.58 1.35
CA ILE A 187 -2.81 -3.22 0.93
C ILE A 187 -1.30 -3.10 0.92
N VAL A 188 -0.70 -2.82 -0.23
CA VAL A 188 0.72 -2.64 -0.41
C VAL A 188 1.00 -1.15 -0.58
N GLU A 189 1.68 -0.53 0.38
CA GLU A 189 1.99 0.90 0.27
C GLU A 189 3.48 1.14 0.09
N GLY A 190 3.81 2.11 -0.76
CA GLY A 190 5.21 2.37 -1.05
C GLY A 190 5.45 3.48 -2.07
N HIS A 191 6.57 4.18 -1.89
CA HIS A 191 6.94 5.30 -2.74
C HIS A 191 7.23 4.87 -4.18
N LEU A 192 7.89 3.72 -4.32
CA LEU A 192 8.40 3.24 -5.61
C LEU A 192 7.61 2.06 -6.17
N ILE A 193 6.48 1.67 -5.59
CA ILE A 193 5.69 0.52 -6.10
C ILE A 193 5.22 0.76 -7.54
N LEU A 194 4.91 2.01 -7.89
CA LEU A 194 4.41 2.41 -9.20
C LEU A 194 5.43 3.23 -10.01
N ALA A 195 6.67 3.31 -9.55
CA ALA A 195 7.72 4.02 -10.25
C ALA A 195 8.08 3.33 -11.58
N GLN A 196 8.47 4.12 -12.57
CA GLN A 196 9.22 3.66 -13.72
C GLN A 196 10.66 4.16 -13.61
N PRO A 197 11.61 3.43 -14.19
CA PRO A 197 13.00 3.83 -14.11
C PRO A 197 13.26 5.19 -14.76
N SER A 198 14.15 5.96 -14.15
CA SER A 198 14.72 7.15 -14.77
C SER A 198 15.49 6.74 -16.03
N GLU A 199 15.35 7.51 -17.10
CA GLU A 199 16.17 7.39 -18.31
C GLU A 199 17.65 7.74 -18.03
N LYS A 200 17.93 8.43 -16.92
CA LYS A 200 19.26 8.90 -16.52
C LYS A 200 19.88 8.00 -15.46
N LEU A 201 20.08 6.71 -15.79
CA LEU A 201 20.84 5.84 -14.91
C LEU A 201 22.34 6.25 -14.92
N PRO A 202 23.03 6.21 -13.78
CA PRO A 202 24.48 6.27 -13.72
C PRO A 202 25.13 5.25 -14.66
N ASP A 203 26.23 5.65 -15.32
CA ASP A 203 27.03 4.77 -16.17
C ASP A 203 27.95 3.87 -15.32
N ASP A 204 27.33 3.07 -14.44
CA ASP A 204 28.00 2.11 -13.60
C ASP A 204 27.41 0.71 -13.85
N ALA A 205 28.28 -0.26 -14.16
CA ALA A 205 27.85 -1.60 -14.54
C ALA A 205 27.23 -2.38 -13.37
N GLU A 206 27.75 -2.22 -12.15
CA GLU A 206 27.21 -2.88 -10.96
C GLU A 206 25.88 -2.25 -10.56
N TYR A 207 25.78 -0.92 -10.65
CA TYR A 207 24.54 -0.18 -10.43
C TYR A 207 23.45 -0.60 -11.44
N ARG A 208 23.79 -0.79 -12.72
CA ARG A 208 22.84 -1.29 -13.73
C ARG A 208 22.31 -2.67 -13.42
N VAL A 209 23.17 -3.60 -13.01
CA VAL A 209 22.76 -4.97 -12.63
C VAL A 209 21.86 -4.94 -11.39
N PHE A 210 22.22 -4.16 -10.39
CA PHE A 210 21.42 -3.96 -9.20
C PHE A 210 20.01 -3.40 -9.53
N VAL A 211 19.96 -2.32 -10.31
CA VAL A 211 18.70 -1.70 -10.74
C VAL A 211 17.87 -2.67 -11.59
N ALA A 212 18.49 -3.45 -12.49
CA ALA A 212 17.78 -4.45 -13.29
C ALA A 212 17.14 -5.53 -12.42
N LYS A 213 17.84 -6.00 -11.37
CA LYS A 213 17.28 -6.96 -10.41
C LYS A 213 16.10 -6.36 -9.64
N GLN A 214 16.25 -5.16 -9.09
CA GLN A 214 15.18 -4.46 -8.37
C GLN A 214 13.94 -4.24 -9.26
N ARG A 215 14.13 -3.97 -10.56
CA ARG A 215 13.04 -3.87 -11.53
C ARG A 215 12.29 -5.18 -11.72
N GLY A 216 13.01 -6.29 -11.89
CA GLY A 216 12.38 -7.61 -12.02
C GLY A 216 11.46 -7.89 -10.83
N GLU A 217 11.97 -7.65 -9.62
CA GLU A 217 11.20 -7.84 -8.38
C GLU A 217 10.03 -6.85 -8.26
N GLN A 218 10.20 -5.59 -8.69
CA GLN A 218 9.14 -4.59 -8.72
C GLN A 218 8.03 -4.97 -9.72
N ASP A 219 8.39 -5.45 -10.90
CA ASP A 219 7.44 -5.87 -11.93
C ASP A 219 6.65 -7.11 -11.49
N ASP A 220 7.31 -8.06 -10.82
CA ASP A 220 6.65 -9.20 -10.21
C ASP A 220 5.66 -8.76 -9.12
N LEU A 221 6.03 -7.81 -8.27
CA LEU A 221 5.11 -7.21 -7.31
C LEU A 221 3.92 -6.51 -7.99
N LYS A 222 4.15 -5.72 -9.05
CA LYS A 222 3.09 -5.02 -9.79
C LYS A 222 2.09 -5.98 -10.44
N ARG A 223 2.52 -7.19 -10.82
CA ARG A 223 1.64 -8.24 -11.36
C ARG A 223 0.73 -8.86 -10.31
N LEU A 224 1.15 -8.88 -9.04
CA LEU A 224 0.31 -9.33 -7.92
C LEU A 224 -0.74 -8.29 -7.51
N ILE A 225 -0.55 -7.01 -7.86
CA ILE A 225 -1.44 -5.93 -7.47
C ILE A 225 -2.64 -5.86 -8.43
N ASP A 226 -3.82 -6.22 -7.93
CA ASP A 226 -5.10 -6.12 -8.64
C ASP A 226 -5.52 -4.65 -8.85
N VAL A 227 -5.32 -3.79 -7.86
CA VAL A 227 -5.71 -2.37 -7.92
C VAL A 227 -4.50 -1.48 -7.67
N LYS A 228 -4.14 -0.63 -8.63
CA LYS A 228 -3.01 0.31 -8.50
C LYS A 228 -3.53 1.73 -8.36
N LEU A 229 -3.40 2.30 -7.16
CA LEU A 229 -3.81 3.66 -6.83
C LEU A 229 -2.58 4.56 -6.73
N PHE A 230 -2.62 5.71 -7.39
CA PHE A 230 -1.58 6.73 -7.29
C PHE A 230 -2.14 8.04 -6.73
N LEU A 231 -1.50 8.56 -5.68
CA LEU A 231 -1.91 9.80 -5.02
C LEU A 231 -0.93 10.94 -5.38
N PRO A 232 -1.17 11.71 -6.46
CA PRO A 232 -0.32 12.84 -6.80
C PRO A 232 -0.39 13.90 -5.70
N VAL A 233 0.75 14.54 -5.45
CA VAL A 233 0.86 15.65 -4.49
C VAL A 233 1.82 16.68 -5.05
N SER A 234 1.49 17.97 -4.91
CA SER A 234 2.40 19.04 -5.29
C SER A 234 3.60 19.08 -4.35
N LYS A 235 4.71 19.63 -4.85
CA LYS A 235 5.92 19.83 -4.06
C LYS A 235 5.64 20.65 -2.81
N GLU A 236 4.89 21.73 -2.97
CA GLU A 236 4.53 22.68 -1.91
C GLU A 236 3.71 21.98 -0.82
N THR A 237 2.71 21.19 -1.22
CA THR A 237 1.85 20.45 -0.28
C THR A 237 2.64 19.37 0.44
N SER A 238 3.46 18.60 -0.29
CA SER A 238 4.32 17.56 0.28
C SER A 238 5.31 18.16 1.29
N PHE A 239 5.94 19.28 0.93
CA PHE A 239 6.84 20.03 1.80
C PHE A 239 6.11 20.48 3.07
N GLN A 240 5.01 21.23 2.95
CA GLN A 240 4.28 21.74 4.10
C GLN A 240 3.86 20.62 5.06
N ARG A 241 3.25 19.55 4.53
CA ARG A 241 2.78 18.42 5.35
C ARG A 241 3.93 17.65 6.02
N ARG A 242 5.09 17.54 5.36
CA ARG A 242 6.27 16.90 5.94
C ARG A 242 6.82 17.74 7.09
N PHE A 243 7.15 19.01 6.84
CA PHE A 243 7.85 19.86 7.80
C PHE A 243 6.95 20.41 8.94
N GLN A 244 5.63 20.24 8.84
CA GLN A 244 4.71 20.47 9.97
C GLN A 244 4.80 19.39 11.04
N ARG A 245 5.27 18.18 10.71
CA ARG A 245 5.40 17.07 11.66
C ARG A 245 6.59 17.33 12.60
N PRO A 246 6.44 17.18 13.92
CA PRO A 246 7.52 17.42 14.88
C PRO A 246 8.81 16.66 14.56
N ALA A 247 8.72 15.44 14.02
CA ALA A 247 9.87 14.64 13.64
C ALA A 247 10.72 15.27 12.52
N TYR A 248 10.13 16.10 11.64
CA TYR A 248 10.80 16.70 10.47
C TYR A 248 11.01 18.21 10.63
N GLN A 249 10.69 18.77 11.81
CA GLN A 249 11.01 20.16 12.07
C GLN A 249 12.52 20.31 12.04
N ASP A 250 13.01 21.15 11.11
CA ASP A 250 14.43 21.38 10.91
C ASP A 250 15.05 21.84 12.23
N ARG A 251 15.96 21.02 12.79
CA ARG A 251 16.79 21.45 13.91
C ARG A 251 17.74 22.49 13.33
N SER A 252 17.37 23.77 13.50
CA SER A 252 18.13 24.89 12.97
C SER A 252 19.61 24.82 13.35
N GLU A 253 20.48 25.42 12.56
CA GLU A 253 21.92 25.57 12.88
C GLU A 253 22.16 26.28 14.23
N ALA A 254 21.15 26.94 14.78
CA ALA A 254 21.19 27.61 16.08
C ALA A 254 20.95 26.66 17.28
N ASN A 255 20.65 25.38 17.05
CA ASN A 255 20.59 24.40 18.13
C ASN A 255 22.01 24.11 18.66
N PRO A 256 22.21 23.97 19.99
CA PRO A 256 23.53 23.70 20.57
C PRO A 256 24.20 22.42 20.05
N GLU A 257 23.40 21.48 19.56
CA GLU A 257 23.83 20.18 19.02
C GLU A 257 24.05 20.18 17.50
N GLY A 258 23.76 21.28 16.79
CA GLY A 258 23.92 21.39 15.34
C GLY A 258 23.08 20.40 14.51
N ARG A 259 23.41 20.27 13.23
CA ARG A 259 22.85 19.26 12.33
C ARG A 259 23.52 17.92 12.61
N LEU A 260 22.72 16.91 12.97
CA LEU A 260 23.17 15.55 13.19
C LEU A 260 23.09 14.74 11.88
N PRO A 261 24.17 14.04 11.45
CA PRO A 261 24.16 13.22 10.23
C PRO A 261 23.01 12.23 10.15
N GLU A 262 22.59 11.63 11.26
CA GLU A 262 21.47 10.70 11.36
C GLU A 262 20.09 11.33 11.05
N HIS A 263 20.01 12.66 10.97
CA HIS A 263 18.76 13.42 10.74
C HIS A 263 18.73 14.14 9.38
N PHE A 264 19.56 13.78 8.40
CA PHE A 264 19.58 14.48 7.11
C PHE A 264 18.24 14.49 6.37
N TRP A 265 17.41 13.49 6.63
CA TRP A 265 16.07 13.34 6.08
C TRP A 265 15.08 14.40 6.57
N ALA A 266 15.41 15.11 7.65
CA ALA A 266 14.67 16.24 8.18
C ALA A 266 15.11 17.56 7.53
N TYR A 267 16.02 17.55 6.55
CA TYR A 267 16.54 18.76 5.93
C TYR A 267 15.88 19.06 4.58
N LYS A 268 15.68 20.34 4.32
CA LYS A 268 15.12 20.83 3.05
C LYS A 268 15.89 20.35 1.81
N PRO A 269 17.23 20.39 1.75
CA PRO A 269 17.96 19.91 0.57
C PRO A 269 17.73 18.42 0.26
N TYR A 270 17.56 17.60 1.30
CA TYR A 270 17.22 16.19 1.11
C TYR A 270 15.82 16.01 0.52
N PHE A 271 14.83 16.73 1.07
CA PHE A 271 13.47 16.73 0.51
C PHE A 271 13.47 17.15 -0.96
N GLU A 272 14.21 18.21 -1.32
CA GLU A 272 14.33 18.70 -2.69
C GLU A 272 14.85 17.62 -3.65
N HIS A 273 15.89 16.88 -3.23
CA HIS A 273 16.47 15.78 -4.01
C HIS A 273 15.50 14.61 -4.18
N VAL A 274 14.84 14.18 -3.10
CA VAL A 274 13.88 13.07 -3.13
C VAL A 274 12.66 13.42 -3.95
N PHE A 275 12.13 14.64 -3.83
CA PHE A 275 10.95 15.07 -4.58
C PHE A 275 11.26 15.20 -6.09
N ALA A 276 12.46 15.65 -6.46
CA ALA A 276 12.90 15.64 -7.85
C ALA A 276 12.93 14.20 -8.41
N SER A 277 13.46 13.26 -7.64
CA SER A 277 13.49 11.83 -8.01
C SER A 277 12.08 11.25 -8.15
N TYR A 278 11.19 11.54 -7.21
CA TYR A 278 9.77 11.17 -7.29
C TYR A 278 9.13 11.63 -8.61
N THR A 279 9.33 12.90 -8.95
CA THR A 279 8.75 13.54 -10.14
C THR A 279 9.26 12.87 -11.41
N ASP A 280 10.56 12.55 -11.46
CA ASP A 280 11.17 11.86 -12.60
C ASP A 280 10.64 10.43 -12.75
N LEU A 281 10.66 9.64 -11.66
CA LEU A 281 10.26 8.23 -11.66
C LEU A 281 8.75 8.02 -11.92
N HIS A 282 7.91 8.99 -11.56
CA HIS A 282 6.47 8.93 -11.78
C HIS A 282 6.00 9.86 -12.91
N ARG A 283 6.92 10.42 -13.71
CA ARG A 283 6.57 11.31 -14.82
C ARG A 283 5.48 10.72 -15.70
N HIS A 284 5.58 9.44 -16.06
CA HIS A 284 4.59 8.73 -16.86
C HIS A 284 3.15 8.80 -16.29
N LEU A 285 2.99 8.76 -14.97
CA LEU A 285 1.67 8.91 -14.31
C LEU A 285 1.25 10.38 -14.20
N LEU A 286 2.22 11.27 -13.96
CA LEU A 286 1.98 12.70 -13.79
C LEU A 286 1.69 13.42 -15.12
N SER A 287 2.12 12.86 -16.26
CA SER A 287 1.97 13.46 -17.59
C SER A 287 0.97 12.73 -18.50
N SER A 288 0.54 11.52 -18.16
CA SER A 288 -0.44 10.79 -18.98
C SER A 288 -1.82 11.43 -18.87
N ALA A 289 -2.49 11.58 -20.02
CA ALA A 289 -3.88 12.06 -20.08
C ALA A 289 -4.90 11.00 -19.65
N ASN A 290 -4.53 9.70 -19.72
CA ASN A 290 -5.36 8.60 -19.22
C ASN A 290 -4.48 7.49 -18.62
N PRO A 291 -3.93 7.70 -17.41
CA PRO A 291 -2.99 6.77 -16.78
C PRO A 291 -3.57 5.36 -16.56
N GLU A 292 -4.89 5.26 -16.40
CA GLU A 292 -5.58 3.99 -16.23
C GLU A 292 -5.48 3.13 -17.51
N LYS A 293 -5.73 3.73 -18.67
CA LYS A 293 -5.61 3.05 -19.95
C LYS A 293 -4.16 2.74 -20.32
N ASP A 294 -3.25 3.66 -20.02
CA ASP A 294 -1.86 3.57 -20.49
C ASP A 294 -0.99 2.67 -19.61
N HIS A 295 -1.30 2.61 -18.31
CA HIS A 295 -0.45 1.98 -17.30
C HIS A 295 -1.21 1.04 -16.33
N GLY A 296 -2.55 0.96 -16.43
CA GLY A 296 -3.35 0.22 -15.47
C GLY A 296 -3.30 0.81 -14.06
N VAL A 297 -3.06 2.12 -13.95
CA VAL A 297 -2.93 2.84 -12.68
C VAL A 297 -4.01 3.91 -12.59
N HIS A 298 -4.81 3.86 -11.53
CA HIS A 298 -5.78 4.91 -11.24
C HIS A 298 -5.07 6.04 -10.50
N VAL A 299 -4.97 7.20 -11.15
CA VAL A 299 -4.40 8.42 -10.57
C VAL A 299 -5.54 9.23 -9.96
N ARG A 300 -5.40 9.62 -8.68
CA ARG A 300 -6.42 10.44 -8.02
C ARG A 300 -6.56 11.77 -8.79
N PRO A 301 -7.79 12.13 -9.22
CA PRO A 301 -8.04 13.40 -9.90
C PRO A 301 -7.64 14.61 -9.06
N GLU A 302 -7.20 15.69 -9.71
CA GLU A 302 -6.84 16.95 -9.03
C GLU A 302 -8.03 17.61 -8.33
N SER A 303 -9.26 17.35 -8.80
CA SER A 303 -10.49 17.84 -8.17
C SER A 303 -10.80 17.16 -6.83
N ILE A 304 -10.07 16.11 -6.47
CA ILE A 304 -10.21 15.39 -5.20
C ILE A 304 -9.06 15.79 -4.28
N ASP A 305 -9.31 16.78 -3.42
CA ASP A 305 -8.29 17.37 -2.54
C ASP A 305 -8.47 16.99 -1.06
N SER A 306 -9.66 16.55 -0.66
CA SER A 306 -9.98 16.11 0.69
C SER A 306 -9.65 14.63 0.93
N LEU A 307 -9.37 14.29 2.19
CA LEU A 307 -9.12 12.90 2.60
C LEU A 307 -10.39 12.03 2.47
N GLY A 308 -11.55 12.60 2.77
CA GLY A 308 -12.84 11.92 2.66
C GLY A 308 -13.19 11.57 1.21
N ASP A 309 -13.02 12.53 0.29
CA ASP A 309 -13.28 12.30 -1.13
C ASP A 309 -12.24 11.37 -1.75
N THR A 310 -10.97 11.46 -1.31
CA THR A 310 -9.94 10.50 -1.69
C THR A 310 -10.35 9.08 -1.30
N LEU A 311 -10.88 8.89 -0.08
CA LEU A 311 -11.35 7.59 0.39
C LEU A 311 -12.52 7.06 -0.44
N VAL A 312 -13.52 7.91 -0.73
CA VAL A 312 -14.69 7.55 -1.55
C VAL A 312 -14.25 7.15 -2.96
N TRP A 313 -13.33 7.91 -3.57
CA TRP A 313 -12.75 7.58 -4.86
C TRP A 313 -12.01 6.23 -4.85
N CYS A 314 -11.13 6.00 -3.86
CA CYS A 314 -10.46 4.71 -3.69
C CYS A 314 -11.47 3.56 -3.60
N SER A 315 -12.55 3.74 -2.84
CA SER A 315 -13.60 2.73 -2.69
C SER A 315 -14.35 2.44 -3.98
N HIS A 316 -14.62 3.43 -4.82
CA HIS A 316 -15.20 3.20 -6.14
C HIS A 316 -14.29 2.36 -7.04
N VAL A 317 -13.00 2.70 -7.10
CA VAL A 317 -12.01 1.96 -7.88
C VAL A 317 -11.88 0.52 -7.39
N ILE A 318 -11.78 0.32 -6.07
CA ILE A 318 -11.68 -1.01 -5.46
C ILE A 318 -12.96 -1.82 -5.72
N ALA A 319 -14.14 -1.22 -5.56
CA ALA A 319 -15.41 -1.87 -5.84
C ALA A 319 -15.48 -2.38 -7.29
N GLN A 320 -15.13 -1.52 -8.25
CA GLN A 320 -15.09 -1.91 -9.67
C GLN A 320 -14.17 -3.10 -9.91
N ALA A 321 -12.97 -3.08 -9.34
CA ALA A 321 -12.03 -4.18 -9.50
C ALA A 321 -12.50 -5.49 -8.84
N ILE A 322 -13.17 -5.42 -7.67
CA ILE A 322 -13.79 -6.58 -7.03
C ILE A 322 -14.85 -7.19 -7.97
N MET A 323 -15.74 -6.36 -8.52
CA MET A 323 -16.80 -6.80 -9.43
C MET A 323 -16.26 -7.43 -10.71
N ILE A 324 -15.30 -6.75 -11.37
CA ILE A 324 -14.62 -7.27 -12.57
C ILE A 324 -13.98 -8.64 -12.30
N LYS A 325 -13.36 -8.82 -11.12
CA LYS A 325 -12.72 -10.08 -10.76
C LYS A 325 -13.70 -11.21 -10.51
N GLU A 326 -14.87 -10.92 -9.94
CA GLU A 326 -15.95 -11.91 -9.81
C GLU A 326 -16.63 -12.22 -11.16
N GLY A 327 -16.47 -11.33 -12.16
CA GLY A 327 -17.12 -11.46 -13.47
C GLY A 327 -18.46 -10.73 -13.55
N THR A 328 -18.70 -9.76 -12.66
CA THR A 328 -19.88 -8.90 -12.66
C THR A 328 -19.57 -7.56 -13.34
N SER A 329 -20.50 -7.08 -14.18
CA SER A 329 -20.31 -5.87 -15.00
C SER A 329 -21.32 -4.74 -14.74
N ASP A 330 -22.25 -4.91 -13.79
CA ASP A 330 -23.32 -3.94 -13.53
C ASP A 330 -23.03 -3.08 -12.28
N ILE A 331 -23.16 -1.75 -12.42
CA ILE A 331 -23.30 -0.77 -11.33
C ILE A 331 -24.65 -0.06 -11.46
#